data_AF-A0A328RU86-F1
#
_entry.id   AF-A0A328RU86-F1
#
_cell.length_a   1.000
_cell.length_b   1.000
_cell.length_c   1.000
_cell.angle_alpha   90.00
_cell.angle_beta   90.00
_cell.angle_gamma   90.00
#
_symmetry.space_group_name_H-M   'P 1'
#
loop_
_entity.id
_entity.type
_entity.pdbx_description
1 polymer ?
#
loop_
_entity_poly.entity_id
_entity_poly.type
_entity_poly.pdbx_seq_one_letter_code
_entity_poly.pdbx_strand_id
1 'polypeptide(L)'
;MIEQDIRIESKSGLEVSQHPYYKKLSSELKAKRAVETNDRLKEAQKQQEAKVEEQHYEDKVDLTKNRTESEDTQLRQSVKTNAESWGKNFDELADNLPKNQEQMSDQAKEFITKLKTDGKKIIDYFGHKINFLKRLPDLKEMFKMNLLQSKSHNMFVAKFADFKVGVVGQILSYIGVPIEELKKLRQEALNEAFEENLELMSQNLYNVELSELVHGRSRKVISSLKMYKTNQAQLIKNMENLGRKGFWNKSRLFEEKLKQLSKIEDELKDEMNHLIYQRDYLAQVEE
;
A
#
# COMPACT_ATOMS: atom_id res chain seq x y z
N MET A 1 -64.44 24.46 -29.04
CA MET A 1 -64.09 23.66 -30.23
C MET A 1 -63.15 24.51 -31.08
N ILE A 2 -62.05 23.91 -31.54
CA ILE A 2 -60.83 24.50 -32.13
C ILE A 2 -59.75 24.80 -31.08
N GLU A 3 -58.95 23.78 -30.75
CA GLU A 3 -57.57 23.95 -30.30
C GLU A 3 -56.69 23.22 -31.31
N GLN A 4 -55.73 23.96 -31.89
CA GLN A 4 -54.83 23.52 -32.94
C GLN A 4 -53.65 22.77 -32.35
N ASP A 5 -53.37 21.59 -32.91
CA ASP A 5 -52.17 20.79 -32.66
C ASP A 5 -50.89 21.57 -32.98
N ILE A 6 -50.11 21.91 -31.95
CA ILE A 6 -48.73 22.36 -32.10
C ILE A 6 -47.82 21.11 -32.09
N ARG A 7 -47.51 20.60 -33.28
CA ARG A 7 -46.37 19.71 -33.51
C ARG A 7 -45.07 20.50 -33.32
N ILE A 8 -44.32 20.21 -32.27
CA ILE A 8 -42.92 20.63 -32.15
C ILE A 8 -42.06 19.52 -32.77
N GLU A 9 -41.61 19.76 -34.00
CA GLU A 9 -40.57 18.96 -34.65
C GLU A 9 -39.23 19.15 -33.92
N SER A 10 -38.73 18.11 -33.27
CA SER A 10 -37.41 18.07 -32.66
C SER A 10 -36.32 17.82 -33.72
N LYS A 11 -36.01 18.83 -34.53
CA LYS A 11 -34.75 18.87 -35.30
C LYS A 11 -33.68 19.59 -34.49
N SER A 12 -32.72 18.82 -33.94
CA SER A 12 -31.27 19.01 -34.06
C SER A 12 -30.52 18.47 -32.84
N GLY A 13 -29.90 17.30 -33.01
CA GLY A 13 -28.82 16.83 -32.16
C GLY A 13 -27.55 17.61 -32.44
N LEU A 14 -27.46 18.85 -31.93
CA LEU A 14 -26.16 19.47 -31.71
C LEU A 14 -25.69 19.10 -30.31
N GLU A 15 -24.71 18.21 -30.25
CA GLU A 15 -23.99 17.88 -29.02
C GLU A 15 -23.50 19.17 -28.35
N VAL A 16 -23.98 19.43 -27.14
CA VAL A 16 -23.59 20.54 -26.26
C VAL A 16 -22.05 20.59 -26.05
N SER A 17 -21.34 19.49 -26.35
CA SER A 17 -19.87 19.36 -26.30
C SER A 17 -19.11 20.13 -27.39
N GLN A 18 -19.76 20.55 -28.48
CA GLN A 18 -19.09 21.21 -29.60
C GLN A 18 -19.10 22.74 -29.50
N HIS A 19 -19.84 23.31 -28.54
CA HIS A 19 -19.90 24.75 -28.37
C HIS A 19 -18.53 25.32 -27.91
N PRO A 20 -18.00 26.39 -28.56
CA PRO A 20 -16.66 26.92 -28.28
C PRO A 20 -16.42 27.28 -26.80
N TYR A 21 -17.47 27.73 -26.11
CA TYR A 21 -17.44 28.06 -24.68
C TYR A 21 -17.08 26.84 -23.81
N TYR A 22 -17.72 25.69 -24.02
CA TYR A 22 -17.49 24.50 -23.19
C TYR A 22 -16.12 23.85 -23.47
N LYS A 23 -15.61 23.94 -24.71
CA LYS A 23 -14.24 23.54 -25.02
C LYS A 23 -13.22 24.40 -24.26
N LYS A 24 -13.39 25.72 -24.26
CA LYS A 24 -12.52 26.66 -23.54
C LYS A 24 -12.55 26.39 -22.03
N LEU A 25 -13.74 26.24 -21.45
CA LEU A 25 -13.92 25.92 -20.02
C LEU A 25 -13.25 24.60 -19.64
N SER A 26 -13.36 23.57 -20.48
CA SER A 26 -12.71 22.27 -20.23
C SER A 26 -11.18 22.34 -20.27
N SER A 27 -10.62 23.15 -21.18
CA SER A 27 -9.17 23.36 -21.27
C SER A 27 -8.63 24.14 -20.08
N GLU A 28 -9.40 25.11 -19.59
CA GLU A 28 -9.04 25.94 -18.44
C GLU A 28 -9.09 25.15 -17.13
N LEU A 29 -10.09 24.27 -16.96
CA LEU A 29 -10.17 23.35 -15.82
C LEU A 29 -9.04 22.31 -15.81
N LYS A 30 -8.63 21.81 -16.98
CA LYS A 30 -7.47 20.90 -17.09
C LYS A 30 -6.16 21.61 -16.77
N ALA A 31 -5.98 22.85 -17.24
CA ALA A 31 -4.81 23.66 -16.91
C ALA A 31 -4.73 23.97 -15.41
N LYS A 32 -5.85 24.35 -14.77
CA LYS A 32 -5.90 24.58 -13.31
C LYS A 32 -5.56 23.33 -12.50
N ARG A 33 -6.09 22.16 -12.89
CA ARG A 33 -5.74 20.89 -12.23
C ARG A 33 -4.26 20.53 -12.36
N ALA A 34 -3.66 20.77 -13.53
CA ALA A 34 -2.24 20.49 -13.74
C ALA A 34 -1.32 21.39 -12.89
N VAL A 35 -1.70 22.66 -12.71
CA VAL A 35 -0.99 23.60 -11.83
C VAL A 35 -1.13 23.16 -10.36
N GLU A 36 -2.34 22.85 -9.91
CA GLU A 36 -2.60 22.43 -8.53
C GLU A 36 -1.88 21.10 -8.18
N THR A 37 -1.76 20.16 -9.12
CA THR A 37 -0.99 18.93 -8.91
C THR A 37 0.51 19.18 -8.82
N ASN A 38 1.04 20.14 -9.58
CA ASN A 38 2.47 20.47 -9.54
C ASN A 38 2.83 21.25 -8.26
N ASP A 39 1.94 22.09 -7.76
CA ASP A 39 2.15 22.83 -6.52
C ASP A 39 2.11 21.88 -5.31
N ARG A 40 1.18 20.91 -5.28
CA ARG A 40 1.16 19.84 -4.26
C ARG A 40 2.42 18.96 -4.27
N LEU A 41 2.97 18.67 -5.45
CA LEU A 41 4.22 17.90 -5.56
C LEU A 41 5.42 18.69 -5.02
N LYS A 42 5.47 20.01 -5.24
CA LYS A 42 6.53 20.88 -4.69
C LYS A 42 6.42 21.06 -3.18
N GLU A 43 5.22 21.14 -2.63
CA GLU A 43 5.00 21.20 -1.18
C GLU A 43 5.36 19.88 -0.49
N ALA A 44 5.02 18.74 -1.10
CA ALA A 44 5.39 17.42 -0.59
C ALA A 44 6.92 17.22 -0.56
N GLN A 45 7.65 17.73 -1.56
CA GLN A 45 9.12 17.70 -1.59
C GLN A 45 9.75 18.57 -0.49
N LYS A 46 9.24 19.79 -0.27
CA LYS A 46 9.73 20.66 0.81
C LYS A 46 9.48 20.09 2.21
N GLN A 47 8.38 19.39 2.43
CA GLN A 47 8.08 18.73 3.71
C GLN A 47 8.95 17.49 3.96
N GLN A 48 9.42 16.81 2.91
CA GLN A 48 10.40 15.73 3.03
C GLN A 48 11.80 16.27 3.38
N GLU A 49 12.22 17.40 2.80
CA GLU A 49 13.52 18.00 3.10
C GLU A 49 13.58 18.57 4.53
N ALA A 50 12.50 19.18 5.04
CA ALA A 50 12.45 19.72 6.40
C ALA A 50 12.50 18.64 7.51
N LYS A 51 11.98 17.43 7.25
CA LYS A 51 12.01 16.32 8.22
C LYS A 51 13.38 15.64 8.32
N VAL A 52 14.26 15.84 7.35
CA VAL A 52 15.62 15.28 7.35
C VAL A 52 16.58 16.09 8.24
N GLU A 53 16.31 17.38 8.48
CA GLU A 53 17.16 18.22 9.34
C GLU A 53 16.86 18.08 10.85
N GLU A 54 15.64 17.73 11.26
CA GLU A 54 15.28 17.62 12.70
C GLU A 54 15.73 16.31 13.37
N GLN A 55 16.01 15.23 12.62
CA GLN A 55 16.35 13.93 13.22
C GLN A 55 17.83 13.76 13.61
N HIS A 56 18.66 14.80 13.45
CA HIS A 56 20.11 14.69 13.66
C HIS A 56 20.58 15.01 15.09
N TYR A 57 19.69 15.32 16.04
CA TYR A 57 20.09 15.84 17.38
C TYR A 57 19.69 15.06 18.63
N GLU A 58 18.90 13.99 18.56
CA GLU A 58 18.50 13.25 19.77
C GLU A 58 18.76 11.75 19.65
N ASP A 59 20.02 11.36 19.87
CA ASP A 59 20.35 9.95 20.03
C ASP A 59 21.49 9.74 21.03
N LYS A 60 21.15 9.71 22.33
CA LYS A 60 21.87 8.96 23.37
C LYS A 60 20.93 8.67 24.55
N VAL A 61 20.69 7.38 24.85
CA VAL A 61 20.93 6.73 26.16
C VAL A 61 20.41 5.27 26.12
N ASP A 62 21.19 4.42 26.77
CA ASP A 62 21.20 2.95 26.88
C ASP A 62 19.89 2.22 27.26
N LEU A 63 19.79 0.92 26.91
CA LEU A 63 19.86 -0.21 27.88
C LEU A 63 19.62 -1.62 27.27
N THR A 64 20.73 -2.37 27.28
CA THR A 64 21.01 -3.81 27.48
C THR A 64 19.92 -4.91 27.60
N LYS A 65 20.22 -6.01 26.86
CA LYS A 65 20.42 -7.44 27.25
C LYS A 65 19.28 -8.26 27.88
N ASN A 66 18.80 -9.27 27.12
CA ASN A 66 18.89 -10.72 27.42
C ASN A 66 17.85 -11.54 26.64
N ARG A 67 18.13 -11.98 25.39
CA ARG A 67 17.37 -13.07 24.72
C ARG A 67 18.01 -13.56 23.40
N THR A 68 19.12 -14.29 23.42
CA THR A 68 19.80 -14.69 22.16
C THR A 68 20.46 -16.05 22.22
N GLU A 69 19.67 -17.13 22.34
CA GLU A 69 20.18 -18.48 21.99
C GLU A 69 19.16 -19.36 21.26
N SER A 70 17.84 -19.11 21.38
CA SER A 70 16.82 -19.95 20.73
C SER A 70 16.41 -19.47 19.32
N GLU A 71 16.62 -18.20 18.98
CA GLU A 71 16.15 -17.61 17.71
C GLU A 71 17.16 -17.77 16.55
N ASP A 72 18.46 -17.80 16.85
CA ASP A 72 19.51 -17.91 15.81
C ASP A 72 19.53 -19.30 15.13
N THR A 73 19.11 -20.35 15.83
CA THR A 73 19.00 -21.71 15.28
C THR A 73 17.79 -21.86 14.35
N GLN A 74 16.65 -21.22 14.67
CA GLN A 74 15.46 -21.24 13.82
C GLN A 74 15.63 -20.44 12.54
N LEU A 75 16.41 -19.36 12.58
CA LEU A 75 16.71 -18.53 11.41
C LEU A 75 17.63 -19.26 10.42
N ARG A 76 18.64 -20.00 10.93
CA ARG A 76 19.51 -20.83 10.07
C ARG A 76 18.80 -22.03 9.48
N GLN A 77 17.85 -22.63 10.21
CA GLN A 77 17.08 -23.78 9.72
C GLN A 77 16.01 -23.38 8.69
N SER A 78 15.30 -22.27 8.89
CA SER A 78 14.27 -21.80 7.93
C SER A 78 14.84 -21.35 6.58
N VAL A 79 16.08 -20.85 6.54
CA VAL A 79 16.77 -20.51 5.29
C VAL A 79 17.25 -21.76 4.53
N LYS A 80 17.60 -22.85 5.23
CA LYS A 80 18.06 -24.10 4.60
C LYS A 80 16.91 -24.99 4.09
N THR A 81 15.82 -25.12 4.85
CA THR A 81 14.69 -25.99 4.47
C THR A 81 13.84 -25.47 3.31
N ASN A 82 13.93 -24.16 3.00
CA ASN A 82 13.29 -23.57 1.83
C ASN A 82 14.09 -23.75 0.54
N ALA A 83 15.39 -24.04 0.58
CA ALA A 83 16.16 -24.31 -0.64
C ALA A 83 15.97 -25.76 -1.12
N GLU A 84 15.91 -26.72 -0.20
CA GLU A 84 15.78 -28.16 -0.51
C GLU A 84 14.38 -28.58 -0.96
N SER A 85 13.33 -27.88 -0.50
CA SER A 85 11.95 -28.14 -0.94
C SER A 85 11.68 -27.67 -2.37
N TRP A 86 12.48 -26.73 -2.89
CA TRP A 86 12.36 -26.26 -4.27
C TRP A 86 13.14 -27.11 -5.27
N GLY A 87 14.27 -27.73 -4.88
CA GLY A 87 15.00 -28.64 -5.77
C GLY A 87 14.15 -29.81 -6.27
N LYS A 88 13.37 -30.42 -5.36
CA LYS A 88 12.53 -31.57 -5.70
C LYS A 88 11.33 -31.22 -6.58
N ASN A 89 10.73 -30.04 -6.37
CA ASN A 89 9.59 -29.58 -7.17
C ASN A 89 10.01 -29.02 -8.53
N PHE A 90 11.25 -28.49 -8.65
CA PHE A 90 11.77 -27.98 -9.93
C PHE A 90 12.17 -29.11 -10.87
N ASP A 91 12.77 -30.19 -10.34
CA ASP A 91 13.08 -31.39 -11.11
C ASP A 91 11.80 -32.10 -11.60
N GLU A 92 10.75 -32.20 -10.76
CA GLU A 92 9.44 -32.73 -11.18
C GLU A 92 8.69 -31.83 -12.18
N LEU A 93 8.93 -30.51 -12.17
CA LEU A 93 8.36 -29.59 -13.16
C LEU A 93 9.12 -29.63 -14.50
N ALA A 94 10.44 -29.82 -14.46
CA ALA A 94 11.28 -29.92 -15.65
C ALA A 94 10.93 -31.16 -16.49
N ASP A 95 10.54 -32.26 -15.82
CA ASP A 95 10.12 -33.49 -16.47
C ASP A 95 8.69 -33.45 -17.06
N ASN A 96 7.88 -32.44 -16.69
CA ASN A 96 6.49 -32.30 -17.13
C ASN A 96 6.23 -31.11 -18.07
N LEU A 97 7.27 -30.46 -18.61
CA LEU A 97 7.08 -29.46 -19.65
C LEU A 97 6.58 -30.13 -20.95
N PRO A 98 5.44 -29.72 -21.52
CA PRO A 98 5.03 -30.20 -22.83
C PRO A 98 6.10 -29.83 -23.85
N LYS A 99 6.53 -30.81 -24.65
CA LYS A 99 7.52 -30.73 -25.74
C LYS A 99 7.08 -29.83 -26.91
N ASN A 100 6.34 -28.74 -26.67
CA ASN A 100 6.01 -27.74 -27.68
C ASN A 100 7.05 -26.62 -27.66
N GLN A 101 8.28 -26.97 -28.05
CA GLN A 101 9.40 -26.05 -28.30
C GLN A 101 9.48 -25.61 -29.78
N GLU A 102 8.41 -25.78 -30.55
CA GLU A 102 8.44 -25.55 -32.00
C GLU A 102 8.07 -24.13 -32.44
N GLN A 103 7.67 -23.23 -31.55
CA GLN A 103 7.27 -21.85 -31.91
C GLN A 103 8.09 -20.74 -31.27
N MET A 104 9.38 -20.98 -30.99
CA MET A 104 10.33 -19.86 -30.85
C MET A 104 10.98 -19.61 -32.20
N SER A 105 10.92 -18.36 -32.67
CA SER A 105 11.57 -17.95 -33.93
C SER A 105 13.02 -18.41 -33.95
N ASP A 106 13.52 -18.79 -35.13
CA ASP A 106 14.87 -19.35 -35.25
C ASP A 106 15.94 -18.40 -34.69
N GLN A 107 15.68 -17.09 -34.70
CA GLN A 107 16.49 -16.06 -34.05
C GLN A 107 16.55 -16.19 -32.51
N ALA A 108 15.44 -16.52 -31.84
CA ALA A 108 15.43 -16.73 -30.39
C ALA A 108 16.14 -18.03 -30.00
N LYS A 109 16.03 -19.08 -30.82
CA LYS A 109 16.76 -20.34 -30.63
C LYS A 109 18.26 -20.13 -30.81
N GLU A 110 18.67 -19.37 -31.83
CA GLU A 110 20.07 -19.02 -32.08
C GLU A 110 20.65 -18.09 -30.99
N PHE A 111 19.83 -17.18 -30.45
CA PHE A 111 20.20 -16.31 -29.34
C PHE A 111 20.42 -17.11 -28.05
N ILE A 112 19.53 -18.05 -27.74
CA ILE A 112 19.64 -18.92 -26.56
C ILE A 112 20.84 -19.87 -26.69
N THR A 113 21.11 -20.42 -27.87
CA THR A 113 22.27 -21.30 -28.07
C THR A 113 23.60 -20.54 -28.03
N LYS A 114 23.64 -19.30 -28.53
CA LYS A 114 24.79 -18.38 -28.39
C LYS A 114 25.01 -17.91 -26.95
N LEU A 115 23.95 -17.71 -26.17
CA LEU A 115 24.05 -17.42 -24.73
C LEU A 115 24.60 -18.61 -23.94
N LYS A 116 24.09 -19.82 -24.17
CA LYS A 116 24.50 -21.03 -23.45
C LYS A 116 25.97 -21.40 -23.64
N THR A 117 26.57 -21.02 -24.78
CA THR A 117 27.95 -21.36 -25.14
C THR A 117 28.97 -20.33 -24.69
N ASP A 118 28.54 -19.11 -24.33
CA ASP A 118 29.45 -17.99 -24.07
C ASP A 118 29.16 -17.35 -22.71
N GLY A 119 29.55 -18.05 -21.64
CA GLY A 119 29.36 -17.60 -20.25
C GLY A 119 29.99 -16.24 -19.95
N LYS A 120 31.04 -15.84 -20.69
CA LYS A 120 31.63 -14.49 -20.61
C LYS A 120 30.71 -13.41 -21.16
N LYS A 121 29.98 -13.66 -22.25
CA LYS A 121 29.00 -12.69 -22.80
C LYS A 121 27.74 -12.59 -21.95
N ILE A 122 27.32 -13.67 -21.28
CA ILE A 122 26.30 -13.60 -20.23
C ILE A 122 26.79 -12.65 -19.12
N ILE A 123 28.01 -12.86 -18.64
CA ILE A 123 28.61 -12.01 -17.61
C ILE A 123 28.75 -10.57 -18.09
N ASP A 124 29.10 -10.29 -19.36
CA ASP A 124 29.20 -8.92 -19.90
C ASP A 124 27.81 -8.26 -20.11
N TYR A 125 26.79 -9.01 -20.56
CA TYR A 125 25.42 -8.49 -20.72
C TYR A 125 24.73 -8.22 -19.38
N PHE A 126 24.96 -9.06 -18.38
CA PHE A 126 24.56 -8.80 -16.98
C PHE A 126 25.61 -7.98 -16.21
N GLY A 127 26.73 -7.64 -16.87
CA GLY A 127 27.97 -7.10 -16.30
C GLY A 127 28.13 -5.61 -16.45
N HIS A 128 27.03 -4.87 -16.62
CA HIS A 128 27.03 -3.55 -16.04
C HIS A 128 27.38 -3.73 -14.56
N LYS A 129 28.56 -3.28 -14.13
CA LYS A 129 28.97 -3.30 -12.73
C LYS A 129 27.89 -2.63 -11.90
N ILE A 130 26.96 -3.42 -11.37
CA ILE A 130 25.91 -2.92 -10.49
C ILE A 130 26.66 -2.53 -9.23
N ASN A 131 26.87 -1.22 -9.05
CA ASN A 131 27.38 -0.69 -7.80
C ASN A 131 26.29 -0.81 -6.75
N PHE A 132 26.19 -1.98 -6.13
CA PHE A 132 25.23 -2.24 -5.06
C PHE A 132 25.42 -1.33 -3.85
N LEU A 133 26.64 -0.82 -3.64
CA LEU A 133 26.93 0.21 -2.64
C LEU A 133 26.14 1.50 -2.88
N LYS A 134 25.95 1.92 -4.14
CA LYS A 134 25.15 3.11 -4.47
C LYS A 134 23.64 2.88 -4.31
N ARG A 135 23.19 1.62 -4.37
CA ARG A 135 21.79 1.19 -4.22
C ARG A 135 21.46 0.64 -2.85
N LEU A 136 22.38 0.74 -1.90
CA LEU A 136 22.19 0.26 -0.53
C LEU A 136 20.95 0.85 0.15
N PRO A 137 20.63 2.17 0.05
CA PRO A 137 19.37 2.69 0.61
C PRO A 137 18.14 2.08 -0.06
N ASP A 138 18.10 2.03 -1.39
CA ASP A 138 16.98 1.43 -2.15
C ASP A 138 16.76 -0.05 -1.77
N LEU A 139 17.84 -0.79 -1.53
CA LEU A 139 17.76 -2.20 -1.12
C LEU A 139 17.25 -2.35 0.31
N LYS A 140 17.61 -1.44 1.23
CA LYS A 140 17.06 -1.41 2.59
C LYS A 140 15.57 -1.08 2.56
N GLU A 141 15.16 -0.11 1.76
CA GLU A 141 13.74 0.21 1.58
C GLU A 141 12.97 -0.94 0.93
N MET A 142 13.53 -1.55 -0.13
CA MET A 142 12.94 -2.71 -0.78
C MET A 142 12.82 -3.90 0.18
N PHE A 143 13.80 -4.10 1.06
CA PHE A 143 13.72 -5.11 2.13
C PHE A 143 12.55 -4.83 3.07
N LYS A 144 12.42 -3.58 3.54
CA LYS A 144 11.33 -3.12 4.41
C LYS A 144 9.96 -3.32 3.76
N MET A 145 9.78 -2.85 2.53
CA MET A 145 8.52 -2.95 1.79
C MET A 145 8.10 -4.40 1.50
N ASN A 146 9.05 -5.24 1.08
CA ASN A 146 8.74 -6.66 0.87
C ASN A 146 8.45 -7.37 2.19
N LEU A 147 9.05 -6.95 3.31
CA LEU A 147 8.76 -7.49 4.63
C LEU A 147 7.34 -7.14 5.10
N LEU A 148 6.85 -5.94 4.78
CA LEU A 148 5.45 -5.57 5.00
C LEU A 148 4.50 -6.43 4.15
N GLN A 149 4.79 -6.56 2.85
CA GLN A 149 3.97 -7.36 1.92
C GLN A 149 3.94 -8.86 2.28
N SER A 150 5.04 -9.36 2.84
CA SER A 150 5.19 -10.69 3.43
C SER A 150 4.12 -11.01 4.47
N LYS A 151 3.58 -9.98 5.14
CA LYS A 151 2.54 -10.11 6.18
C LYS A 151 1.12 -9.87 5.67
N SER A 152 0.96 -9.66 4.38
CA SER A 152 -0.35 -9.41 3.79
C SER A 152 -1.31 -10.59 3.90
N HIS A 153 -2.61 -10.30 3.92
CA HIS A 153 -3.69 -11.29 3.94
C HIS A 153 -3.71 -12.23 2.71
N ASN A 154 -3.13 -11.80 1.58
CA ASN A 154 -3.09 -12.56 0.33
C ASN A 154 -1.88 -13.51 0.35
N MET A 155 -2.15 -14.82 0.35
CA MET A 155 -1.13 -15.84 0.48
C MET A 155 -0.07 -15.79 -0.63
N PHE A 156 -0.46 -15.55 -1.89
CA PHE A 156 0.50 -15.52 -3.00
C PHE A 156 1.44 -14.32 -2.92
N VAL A 157 0.86 -13.15 -2.60
CA VAL A 157 1.64 -11.92 -2.40
C VAL A 157 2.58 -12.09 -1.21
N ALA A 158 2.08 -12.63 -0.09
CA ALA A 158 2.88 -12.90 1.09
C ALA A 158 4.06 -13.84 0.80
N LYS A 159 3.83 -14.98 0.12
CA LYS A 159 4.88 -15.95 -0.21
C LYS A 159 5.90 -15.42 -1.20
N PHE A 160 5.45 -14.67 -2.21
CA PHE A 160 6.35 -14.06 -3.17
C PHE A 160 7.18 -12.93 -2.54
N ALA A 161 6.58 -12.16 -1.65
CA ALA A 161 7.28 -11.12 -0.91
C ALA A 161 8.27 -11.72 0.10
N ASP A 162 7.92 -12.80 0.81
CA ASP A 162 8.84 -13.58 1.66
C ASP A 162 10.08 -14.03 0.87
N PHE A 163 9.88 -14.52 -0.36
CA PHE A 163 10.98 -14.88 -1.24
C PHE A 163 11.89 -13.68 -1.56
N LYS A 164 11.29 -12.53 -1.93
CA LYS A 164 12.05 -11.29 -2.19
C LYS A 164 12.83 -10.82 -0.97
N VAL A 165 12.24 -10.88 0.23
CA VAL A 165 12.93 -10.56 1.48
C VAL A 165 14.16 -11.45 1.65
N GLY A 166 14.06 -12.74 1.34
CA GLY A 166 15.18 -13.67 1.38
C GLY A 166 16.30 -13.28 0.41
N VAL A 167 15.97 -13.01 -0.85
CA VAL A 167 16.95 -12.62 -1.88
C VAL A 167 17.61 -11.27 -1.54
N VAL A 168 16.81 -10.26 -1.22
CA VAL A 168 17.33 -8.93 -0.86
C VAL A 168 18.15 -8.97 0.42
N GLY A 169 17.73 -9.76 1.42
CA GLY A 169 18.49 -9.97 2.66
C GLY A 169 19.85 -10.62 2.42
N GLN A 170 19.94 -11.60 1.51
CA GLN A 170 21.22 -12.20 1.10
C GLN A 170 22.13 -11.18 0.40
N ILE A 171 21.57 -10.37 -0.50
CA ILE A 171 22.31 -9.30 -1.18
C ILE A 171 22.85 -8.29 -0.17
N LEU A 172 22.02 -7.82 0.77
CA LEU A 172 22.43 -6.88 1.83
C LEU A 172 23.53 -7.47 2.72
N SER A 173 23.42 -8.75 3.08
CA SER A 173 24.45 -9.45 3.85
C SER A 173 25.77 -9.56 3.09
N TYR A 174 25.71 -9.84 1.78
CA TYR A 174 26.90 -9.91 0.91
C TYR A 174 27.60 -8.56 0.75
N ILE A 175 26.85 -7.46 0.73
CA ILE A 175 27.39 -6.10 0.67
C ILE A 175 28.07 -5.71 2.01
N GLY A 176 27.85 -6.47 3.08
CA GLY A 176 28.45 -6.25 4.39
C GLY A 176 27.55 -5.51 5.39
N VAL A 177 26.24 -5.46 5.15
CA VAL A 177 25.29 -4.96 6.15
C VAL A 177 25.28 -5.92 7.33
N PRO A 178 25.55 -5.46 8.57
CA PRO A 178 25.59 -6.33 9.74
C PRO A 178 24.21 -6.94 10.01
N ILE A 179 24.20 -8.16 10.54
CA ILE A 179 22.97 -8.91 10.82
C ILE A 179 22.13 -8.16 11.87
N GLU A 180 22.77 -7.44 12.78
CA GLU A 180 22.13 -6.61 13.79
C GLU A 180 21.30 -5.49 13.17
N GLU A 181 21.82 -4.85 12.11
CA GLU A 181 21.11 -3.79 11.40
C GLU A 181 19.90 -4.36 10.62
N LEU A 182 20.05 -5.54 10.01
CA LEU A 182 18.93 -6.24 9.38
C LEU A 182 17.85 -6.64 10.40
N LYS A 183 18.25 -7.04 11.62
CA LYS A 183 17.31 -7.32 12.72
C LYS A 183 16.57 -6.05 13.16
N LYS A 184 17.26 -4.91 13.28
CA LYS A 184 16.63 -3.61 13.59
C LYS A 184 15.63 -3.19 12.52
N LEU A 185 16.04 -3.18 11.24
CA LEU A 185 15.15 -2.86 10.12
C LEU A 185 13.91 -3.75 10.07
N ARG A 186 14.07 -5.04 10.37
CA ARG A 186 12.95 -5.97 10.46
C ARG A 186 12.00 -5.60 11.59
N GLN A 187 12.53 -5.28 12.78
CA GLN A 187 11.71 -4.92 13.93
C GLN A 187 10.97 -3.60 13.70
N GLU A 188 11.66 -2.60 13.15
CA GLU A 188 11.08 -1.31 12.77
C GLU A 188 9.93 -1.50 11.79
N ALA A 189 10.14 -2.26 10.70
CA ALA A 189 9.08 -2.53 9.73
C ALA A 189 7.87 -3.25 10.35
N LEU A 190 8.10 -4.20 11.26
CA LEU A 190 7.02 -4.92 11.93
C LEU A 190 6.26 -4.03 12.94
N ASN A 191 6.96 -3.10 13.59
CA ASN A 191 6.34 -2.12 14.48
C ASN A 191 5.49 -1.12 13.67
N GLU A 192 6.02 -0.61 12.57
CA GLU A 192 5.26 0.26 11.66
C GLU A 192 4.03 -0.45 11.09
N ALA A 193 4.17 -1.71 10.64
CA ALA A 193 3.03 -2.51 10.17
C ALA A 193 1.95 -2.67 11.25
N PHE A 194 2.39 -2.78 12.50
CA PHE A 194 1.50 -2.91 13.64
C PHE A 194 0.73 -1.60 13.88
N GLU A 195 1.44 -0.47 13.92
CA GLU A 195 0.84 0.86 14.09
C GLU A 195 -0.10 1.22 12.94
N GLU A 196 0.31 0.96 11.70
CA GLU A 196 -0.52 1.17 10.51
C GLU A 196 -1.80 0.32 10.59
N ASN A 197 -1.72 -0.94 11.03
CA ASN A 197 -2.90 -1.77 11.20
C ASN A 197 -3.84 -1.24 12.30
N LEU A 198 -3.30 -0.72 13.40
CA LEU A 198 -4.10 -0.07 14.45
C LEU A 198 -4.84 1.13 13.89
N GLU A 199 -4.14 2.01 13.19
CA GLU A 199 -4.72 3.22 12.62
C GLU A 199 -5.80 2.88 11.58
N LEU A 200 -5.49 1.99 10.63
CA LEU A 200 -6.44 1.55 9.61
C LEU A 200 -7.67 0.88 10.21
N MET A 201 -7.51 0.11 11.30
CA MET A 201 -8.66 -0.48 12.01
C MET A 201 -9.49 0.60 12.68
N SER A 202 -8.85 1.56 13.35
CA SER A 202 -9.50 2.67 14.04
C SER A 202 -10.31 3.52 13.06
N GLN A 203 -9.71 3.92 11.93
CA GLN A 203 -10.38 4.65 10.84
C GLN A 203 -11.51 3.85 10.21
N ASN A 204 -11.32 2.55 9.98
CA ASN A 204 -12.36 1.68 9.42
C ASN A 204 -13.56 1.55 10.38
N LEU A 205 -13.32 1.44 11.69
CA LEU A 205 -14.38 1.46 12.69
C LEU A 205 -15.10 2.81 12.72
N TYR A 206 -14.37 3.91 12.76
CA TYR A 206 -14.95 5.26 12.67
C TYR A 206 -15.89 5.39 11.47
N ASN A 207 -15.43 4.99 10.27
CA ASN A 207 -16.21 5.07 9.05
C ASN A 207 -17.47 4.19 9.09
N VAL A 208 -17.39 3.01 9.73
CA VAL A 208 -18.55 2.13 9.92
C VAL A 208 -19.57 2.79 10.83
N GLU A 209 -19.15 3.24 12.02
CA GLU A 209 -20.04 3.83 13.01
C GLU A 209 -20.67 5.13 12.48
N LEU A 210 -19.89 6.03 11.86
CA LEU A 210 -20.39 7.25 11.25
C LEU A 210 -21.38 6.97 10.11
N SER A 211 -21.08 5.99 9.25
CA SER A 211 -21.99 5.61 8.16
C SER A 211 -23.32 5.07 8.68
N GLU A 212 -23.29 4.27 9.75
CA GLU A 212 -24.49 3.74 10.40
C GLU A 212 -25.31 4.85 11.08
N LEU A 213 -24.67 5.83 11.72
CA LEU A 213 -25.32 6.96 12.38
C LEU A 213 -25.97 7.94 11.38
N VAL A 214 -25.23 8.37 10.36
CA VAL A 214 -25.68 9.43 9.44
C VAL A 214 -26.70 8.92 8.42
N HIS A 215 -26.46 7.74 7.85
CA HIS A 215 -27.24 7.27 6.70
C HIS A 215 -28.15 6.08 7.02
N GLY A 216 -28.05 5.52 8.23
CA GLY A 216 -28.79 4.34 8.64
C GLY A 216 -28.57 3.13 7.70
N ARG A 217 -29.59 2.27 7.59
CA ARG A 217 -29.52 1.03 6.81
C ARG A 217 -30.12 1.17 5.40
N SER A 218 -29.67 2.16 4.63
CA SER A 218 -30.10 2.33 3.24
C SER A 218 -29.40 1.33 2.29
N ARG A 219 -30.02 0.99 1.15
CA ARG A 219 -29.45 0.04 0.16
C ARG A 219 -28.04 0.41 -0.31
N LYS A 220 -27.75 1.70 -0.49
CA LYS A 220 -26.42 2.17 -0.92
C LYS A 220 -25.37 1.95 0.17
N VAL A 221 -25.73 2.21 1.42
CA VAL A 221 -24.84 2.08 2.59
C VAL A 221 -24.53 0.62 2.91
N ILE A 222 -25.47 -0.31 2.68
CA ILE A 222 -25.24 -1.75 2.88
C ILE A 222 -24.00 -2.25 2.11
N SER A 223 -23.77 -1.76 0.88
CA SER A 223 -22.58 -2.16 0.10
C SER A 223 -21.29 -1.64 0.74
N SER A 224 -21.30 -0.37 1.18
CA SER A 224 -20.14 0.23 1.84
C SER A 224 -19.84 -0.46 3.18
N LEU A 225 -20.87 -0.75 3.97
CA LEU A 225 -20.73 -1.51 5.22
C LEU A 225 -20.18 -2.92 4.97
N LYS A 226 -20.58 -3.58 3.87
CA LYS A 226 -20.00 -4.86 3.48
C LYS A 226 -18.50 -4.73 3.17
N MET A 227 -18.10 -3.70 2.43
CA MET A 227 -16.69 -3.40 2.14
C MET A 227 -15.90 -3.19 3.45
N TYR A 228 -16.41 -2.37 4.36
CA TYR A 228 -15.74 -2.14 5.65
C TYR A 228 -15.60 -3.41 6.49
N LYS A 229 -16.63 -4.27 6.53
CA LYS A 229 -16.55 -5.59 7.19
C LYS A 229 -15.51 -6.49 6.55
N THR A 230 -15.39 -6.48 5.22
CA THR A 230 -14.32 -7.20 4.51
C THR A 230 -12.94 -6.64 4.90
N ASN A 231 -12.78 -5.32 4.96
CA ASN A 231 -11.54 -4.68 5.38
C ASN A 231 -11.20 -5.01 6.84
N GLN A 232 -12.18 -5.06 7.75
CA GLN A 232 -11.96 -5.50 9.14
C GLN A 232 -11.40 -6.92 9.18
N ALA A 233 -11.99 -7.87 8.44
CA ALA A 233 -11.51 -9.24 8.37
C ALA A 233 -10.07 -9.33 7.81
N GLN A 234 -9.74 -8.51 6.81
CA GLN A 234 -8.38 -8.43 6.27
C GLN A 234 -7.39 -7.87 7.29
N LEU A 235 -7.75 -6.82 8.02
CA LEU A 235 -6.90 -6.21 9.05
C LEU A 235 -6.68 -7.16 10.24
N ILE A 236 -7.71 -7.91 10.65
CA ILE A 236 -7.59 -8.97 11.65
C ILE A 236 -6.56 -10.01 11.19
N LYS A 237 -6.68 -10.51 9.96
CA LYS A 237 -5.76 -11.49 9.40
C LYS A 237 -4.33 -10.95 9.26
N ASN A 238 -4.16 -9.68 8.86
CA ASN A 238 -2.85 -9.03 8.82
C ASN A 238 -2.21 -9.00 10.23
N MET A 239 -2.99 -8.70 11.26
CA MET A 239 -2.51 -8.69 12.66
C MET A 239 -2.11 -10.10 13.14
N GLU A 240 -2.84 -11.13 12.73
CA GLU A 240 -2.47 -12.53 12.97
C GLU A 240 -1.15 -12.90 12.26
N ASN A 241 -0.96 -12.45 11.02
CA ASN A 241 0.26 -12.67 10.24
C ASN A 241 1.48 -11.96 10.86
N LEU A 242 1.28 -10.82 11.53
CA LEU A 242 2.30 -10.12 12.31
C LEU A 242 2.69 -10.87 13.61
N GLY A 243 2.03 -11.99 13.93
CA GLY A 243 2.32 -12.81 15.11
C GLY A 243 1.48 -12.46 16.33
N ARG A 244 0.55 -11.50 16.22
CA ARG A 244 -0.35 -11.08 17.32
C ARG A 244 -1.73 -11.72 17.17
N LYS A 245 -1.78 -13.05 17.28
CA LYS A 245 -3.03 -13.82 17.14
C LYS A 245 -4.04 -13.43 18.21
N GLY A 246 -5.29 -13.24 17.80
CA GLY A 246 -6.38 -12.87 18.72
C GLY A 246 -6.27 -11.46 19.33
N PHE A 247 -5.37 -10.61 18.81
CA PHE A 247 -5.24 -9.22 19.27
C PHE A 247 -6.54 -8.45 19.11
N TRP A 248 -7.16 -8.56 17.94
CA TRP A 248 -8.49 -8.01 17.64
C TRP A 248 -9.60 -8.96 18.11
N ASN A 249 -9.67 -9.19 19.41
CA ASN A 249 -10.77 -9.92 20.02
C ASN A 249 -12.04 -9.04 20.06
N LYS A 250 -13.19 -9.67 20.36
CA LYS A 250 -14.47 -8.96 20.44
C LYS A 250 -14.43 -7.81 21.45
N SER A 251 -13.83 -8.02 22.63
CA SER A 251 -13.74 -6.99 23.68
C SER A 251 -13.02 -5.75 23.19
N ARG A 252 -11.83 -5.92 22.59
CA ARG A 252 -11.01 -4.83 22.08
C ARG A 252 -11.68 -4.10 20.92
N LEU A 253 -12.36 -4.83 20.04
CA LEU A 253 -13.16 -4.22 18.98
C LEU A 253 -14.30 -3.36 19.56
N PHE A 254 -14.94 -3.80 20.64
CA PHE A 254 -15.95 -3.00 21.34
C PHE A 254 -15.36 -1.76 22.01
N GLU A 255 -14.23 -1.89 22.71
CA GLU A 255 -13.53 -0.75 23.30
C GLU A 255 -13.16 0.29 22.24
N GLU A 256 -12.61 -0.15 21.11
CA GLU A 256 -12.22 0.75 20.03
C GLU A 256 -13.44 1.39 19.36
N LYS A 257 -14.53 0.66 19.18
CA LYS A 257 -15.82 1.22 18.74
C LYS A 257 -16.32 2.33 19.68
N LEU A 258 -16.27 2.11 21.00
CA LEU A 258 -16.67 3.12 21.97
C LEU A 258 -15.84 4.39 21.87
N LYS A 259 -14.51 4.25 21.70
CA LYS A 259 -13.63 5.41 21.47
C LYS A 259 -14.01 6.17 20.20
N GLN A 260 -14.28 5.45 19.11
CA GLN A 260 -14.67 6.11 17.86
C GLN A 260 -16.03 6.80 17.96
N LEU A 261 -16.99 6.19 18.67
CA LEU A 261 -18.29 6.83 18.93
C LEU A 261 -18.16 8.11 19.76
N SER A 262 -17.32 8.11 20.80
CA SER A 262 -17.02 9.31 21.58
C SER A 262 -16.41 10.41 20.70
N LYS A 263 -15.46 10.04 19.83
CA LYS A 263 -14.84 10.97 18.89
C LYS A 263 -15.87 11.56 17.91
N ILE A 264 -16.76 10.73 17.36
CA ILE A 264 -17.84 11.18 16.48
C ILE A 264 -18.79 12.13 17.21
N GLU A 265 -19.12 11.84 18.47
CA GLU A 265 -19.98 12.71 19.29
C GLU A 265 -19.36 14.10 19.48
N ASP A 266 -18.07 14.16 19.79
CA ASP A 266 -17.35 15.42 19.98
C ASP A 266 -17.28 16.22 18.66
N GLU A 267 -16.94 15.57 17.54
CA GLU A 267 -16.91 16.20 16.22
C GLU A 267 -18.29 16.75 15.80
N LEU A 268 -19.37 16.04 16.10
CA LEU A 268 -20.74 16.49 15.83
C LEU A 268 -21.15 17.68 16.70
N LYS A 269 -20.70 17.74 17.96
CA LYS A 269 -20.92 18.91 18.85
C LYS A 269 -20.16 20.12 18.33
N ASP A 270 -18.93 19.93 17.89
CA ASP A 270 -18.13 21.01 17.30
C ASP A 270 -18.76 21.53 16.00
N GLU A 271 -19.22 20.64 15.13
CA GLU A 271 -19.96 21.01 13.92
C GLU A 271 -21.26 21.76 14.26
N MET A 272 -22.02 21.31 15.26
CA MET A 272 -23.22 22.00 15.74
C MET A 272 -22.89 23.43 16.22
N ASN A 273 -21.86 23.59 17.04
CA ASN A 273 -21.42 24.91 17.54
C ASN A 273 -20.99 25.82 16.39
N HIS A 274 -20.28 25.27 15.41
CA HIS A 274 -19.84 26.00 14.23
C HIS A 274 -21.03 26.48 13.37
N LEU A 275 -22.04 25.62 13.16
CA LEU A 275 -23.25 25.97 12.42
C LEU A 275 -24.09 27.02 13.14
N ILE A 276 -24.19 26.95 14.47
CA ILE A 276 -24.85 27.99 15.27
C ILE A 276 -24.14 29.34 15.09
N TYR A 277 -22.80 29.36 15.18
CA TYR A 277 -22.02 30.57 14.96
C TYR A 277 -22.24 31.16 13.57
N GLN A 278 -22.22 30.34 12.52
CA GLN A 278 -22.47 30.80 11.15
C GLN A 278 -23.89 31.40 11.00
N ARG A 279 -24.90 30.73 11.56
CA ARG A 279 -26.28 31.22 11.54
C ARG A 279 -26.38 32.59 12.23
N ASP A 280 -25.80 32.71 13.41
CA ASP A 280 -25.89 33.93 14.22
C ASP A 280 -25.12 35.10 13.56
N TYR A 281 -24.00 34.81 12.91
CA TYR A 281 -23.26 35.78 12.10
C TYR A 281 -24.08 36.28 10.90
N LEU A 282 -24.72 35.38 10.15
CA LEU A 282 -25.57 35.75 9.02
C LEU A 282 -26.76 36.61 9.46
N ALA A 283 -27.38 36.28 10.60
CA ALA A 283 -28.47 37.06 11.16
C ALA A 283 -28.06 38.51 11.52
N GLN A 284 -26.81 38.72 11.96
CA GLN A 284 -26.27 40.05 12.26
C GLN A 284 -25.89 40.85 11.01
N VAL A 285 -25.59 40.19 9.88
CA VAL A 285 -25.23 40.86 8.62
C VAL A 285 -26.47 41.25 7.81
N GLU A 286 -27.60 40.58 8.02
CA GLU A 286 -28.89 40.90 7.38
C GLU A 286 -29.68 42.01 8.11
N GLU A 287 -29.29 42.39 9.34
CA GLU A 287 -29.76 43.59 10.07
C GLU A 287 -28.98 44.85 9.68
#